data_AF-A0A7K0A396-F1
#
_entry.id   AF-A0A7K0A396-F1
#
_cell.length_a   1.000
_cell.length_b   1.000
_cell.length_c   1.000
_cell.angle_alpha   90.00
_cell.angle_beta   90.00
_cell.angle_gamma   90.00
#
_symmetry.space_group_name_H-M   'P 1'
#
loop_
_entity.id
_entity.type
_entity.pdbx_description
1 polymer ?
#
loop_
_entity_poly.entity_id
_entity_poly.type
_entity_poly.pdbx_seq_one_letter_code
_entity_poly.pdbx_strand_id
1 'polypeptide(L)'
;MALELAALQGRAQEFIETTTSYGLDAIEISSSVAYLSARTKLALAREVKAAGLSAFIELGRKGEAPPLTAAEVERHLELLEDAGADGLIVESERIADMQQQGLAEAFLEGCASLTSADRLVFELPYGLSFPQLEPLASRLFAILGPEVNIGNVEVRHVMAIETLRRGSCFGELFALVPTLEGSAFDARR
;
A
#
# COMPACT_ATOMS: atom_id res chain seq x y z
N MET A 1 -11.40 7.63 -5.27
CA MET A 1 -12.70 7.76 -6.00
C MET A 1 -13.63 8.93 -5.56
N ALA A 2 -14.04 9.05 -4.28
CA ALA A 2 -15.06 10.04 -3.89
C ALA A 2 -14.57 11.51 -3.92
N LEU A 3 -13.36 11.76 -3.42
CA LEU A 3 -12.73 13.08 -3.48
C LEU A 3 -12.46 13.53 -4.92
N GLU A 4 -12.09 12.61 -5.82
CA GLU A 4 -11.88 12.91 -7.24
C GLU A 4 -13.14 13.49 -7.90
N LEU A 5 -14.29 12.86 -7.65
CA LEU A 5 -15.58 13.34 -8.16
C LEU A 5 -15.94 14.70 -7.55
N ALA A 6 -15.72 14.88 -6.25
CA ALA A 6 -15.92 16.17 -5.60
C ALA A 6 -15.02 17.26 -6.21
N ALA A 7 -13.75 16.96 -6.48
CA ALA A 7 -12.80 17.87 -7.12
C ALA A 7 -13.24 18.25 -8.54
N LEU A 8 -13.69 17.28 -9.35
CA LEU A 8 -14.25 17.54 -10.68
C LEU A 8 -15.48 18.45 -10.65
N GLN A 9 -16.27 18.39 -9.57
CA GLN A 9 -17.46 19.22 -9.37
C GLN A 9 -17.15 20.57 -8.71
N GLY A 10 -15.89 20.86 -8.38
CA GLY A 10 -15.50 22.07 -7.65
C GLY A 10 -15.94 22.07 -6.18
N ARG A 11 -16.19 20.89 -5.61
CA ARG A 11 -16.70 20.67 -4.24
C ARG A 11 -15.72 19.91 -3.33
N ALA A 12 -14.43 19.91 -3.66
CA ALA A 12 -13.40 19.22 -2.87
C ALA A 12 -13.38 19.71 -1.41
N GLN A 13 -13.41 21.03 -1.20
CA GLN A 13 -13.41 21.62 0.14
C GLN A 13 -14.62 21.17 0.98
N GLU A 14 -15.82 21.22 0.40
CA GLU A 14 -17.05 20.77 1.07
C GLU A 14 -16.98 19.27 1.42
N PHE A 15 -16.40 18.46 0.52
CA PHE A 15 -16.17 17.04 0.78
C PHE A 15 -15.22 16.82 1.96
N ILE A 16 -14.12 17.56 2.03
CA ILE A 16 -13.14 17.48 3.12
C ILE A 16 -13.80 17.87 4.45
N GLU A 17 -14.50 19.00 4.50
CA GLU A 17 -15.21 19.47 5.69
C GLU A 17 -16.28 18.47 6.17
N THR A 18 -17.05 17.91 5.23
CA THR A 18 -18.05 16.89 5.52
C THR A 18 -17.39 15.63 6.10
N THR A 19 -16.26 15.22 5.54
CA THR A 19 -15.50 14.04 5.99
C THR A 19 -15.05 14.22 7.45
N THR A 20 -14.50 15.39 7.78
CA THR A 20 -14.15 15.73 9.18
C THR A 20 -15.39 15.70 10.09
N SER A 21 -16.52 16.24 9.63
CA SER A 21 -17.76 16.28 10.44
C SER A 21 -18.34 14.89 10.75
N TYR A 22 -18.05 13.90 9.92
CA TYR A 22 -18.44 12.51 10.14
C TYR A 22 -17.47 11.74 11.05
N GLY A 23 -16.40 12.38 11.49
CA GLY A 23 -15.40 11.78 12.39
C GLY A 23 -14.47 10.80 11.69
N LEU A 24 -14.25 10.94 10.38
CA LEU A 24 -13.19 10.20 9.70
C LEU A 24 -11.84 10.87 10.00
N ASP A 25 -10.78 10.06 10.01
CA ASP A 25 -9.42 10.51 10.34
C ASP A 25 -8.53 10.67 9.10
N ALA A 26 -8.91 10.11 7.95
CA ALA A 26 -8.09 10.07 6.76
C ALA A 26 -8.89 10.16 5.45
N ILE A 27 -8.23 10.66 4.41
CA ILE A 27 -8.74 10.69 3.03
C ILE A 27 -7.68 10.15 2.07
N GLU A 28 -8.14 9.33 1.13
CA GLU A 28 -7.37 8.88 -0.02
C GLU A 28 -7.55 9.85 -1.21
N ILE A 29 -6.43 10.17 -1.87
CA ILE A 29 -6.34 11.00 -3.07
C ILE A 29 -5.85 10.13 -4.24
N SER A 30 -6.80 9.59 -4.99
CA SER A 30 -6.57 8.68 -6.11
C SER A 30 -6.80 9.32 -7.49
N SER A 31 -6.53 8.57 -8.55
CA SER A 31 -6.91 8.94 -9.93
C SER A 31 -7.65 7.78 -10.61
N SER A 32 -8.48 7.06 -9.86
CA SER A 32 -9.11 5.82 -10.33
C SER A 32 -10.34 6.07 -11.22
N VAL A 33 -11.01 7.22 -11.09
CA VAL A 33 -12.18 7.61 -11.90
C VAL A 33 -11.92 8.87 -12.74
N ALA A 34 -11.11 9.78 -12.23
CA ALA A 34 -10.73 11.00 -12.93
C ALA A 34 -9.23 11.22 -12.85
N TYR A 35 -8.64 11.72 -13.93
CA TYR A 35 -7.24 12.11 -13.87
C TYR A 35 -7.07 13.35 -13.00
N LEU A 36 -6.43 13.17 -11.84
CA LEU A 36 -5.87 14.27 -11.06
C LEU A 36 -4.38 14.41 -11.39
N SER A 37 -3.99 15.60 -11.85
CA SER A 37 -2.57 15.91 -12.05
C SER A 37 -1.80 15.82 -10.72
N ALA A 38 -0.49 15.56 -10.77
CA ALA A 38 0.34 15.56 -9.58
C ALA A 38 0.19 16.87 -8.78
N ARG A 39 0.18 18.02 -9.45
CA ARG A 39 -0.06 19.33 -8.82
C ARG A 39 -1.41 19.39 -8.09
N THR A 40 -2.46 18.83 -8.69
CA THR A 40 -3.80 18.77 -8.06
C THR A 40 -3.79 17.86 -6.84
N LYS A 41 -3.18 16.67 -6.93
CA LYS A 41 -3.06 15.75 -5.79
C LYS A 41 -2.32 16.40 -4.61
N LEU A 42 -1.21 17.11 -4.88
CA LEU A 42 -0.46 17.81 -3.84
C LEU A 42 -1.24 18.99 -3.22
N ALA A 43 -2.05 19.71 -4.01
CA ALA A 43 -2.91 20.76 -3.49
C ALA A 43 -3.99 20.19 -2.56
N LEU A 44 -4.68 19.13 -3.00
CA LEU A 44 -5.67 18.42 -2.20
C LEU A 44 -5.05 17.84 -0.92
N ALA A 45 -3.85 17.28 -0.98
CA ALA A 45 -3.16 16.78 0.20
C ALA A 45 -2.97 17.88 1.24
N ARG A 46 -2.53 19.08 0.84
CA ARG A 46 -2.41 20.21 1.77
C ARG A 46 -3.74 20.63 2.38
N GLU A 47 -4.82 20.62 1.60
CA GLU A 47 -6.17 20.93 2.10
C GLU A 47 -6.66 19.88 3.11
N VAL A 48 -6.47 18.58 2.81
CA VAL A 48 -6.78 17.47 3.71
C VAL A 48 -5.99 17.59 5.02
N LYS A 49 -4.68 17.85 4.94
CA LYS A 49 -3.83 18.06 6.13
C LYS A 49 -4.24 19.29 6.93
N ALA A 50 -4.59 20.39 6.26
CA ALA A 50 -5.07 21.61 6.92
C ALA A 50 -6.40 21.39 7.68
N ALA A 51 -7.22 20.45 7.23
CA ALA A 51 -8.44 20.01 7.91
C ALA A 51 -8.18 19.03 9.08
N GLY A 52 -6.92 18.71 9.38
CA GLY A 52 -6.54 17.81 10.47
C GLY A 52 -6.66 16.32 10.14
N LEU A 53 -6.85 15.97 8.87
CA LEU A 53 -6.96 14.59 8.40
C LEU A 53 -5.60 14.06 7.92
N SER A 54 -5.43 12.75 7.90
CA SER A 54 -4.33 12.10 7.17
C SER A 54 -4.64 12.02 5.68
N ALA A 55 -3.64 12.29 4.84
CA ALA A 55 -3.74 12.25 3.40
C ALA A 55 -2.92 11.08 2.84
N PHE A 56 -3.58 10.11 2.21
CA PHE A 56 -2.92 9.03 1.49
C PHE A 56 -3.07 9.25 0.00
N ILE A 57 -1.99 9.10 -0.76
CA ILE A 57 -2.02 9.32 -2.21
C ILE A 57 -1.82 7.99 -2.92
N GLU A 58 -2.65 7.69 -3.91
CA GLU A 58 -2.48 6.52 -4.76
C GLU A 58 -1.52 6.80 -5.93
N LEU A 59 -0.58 5.88 -6.15
CA LEU A 59 0.30 5.88 -7.30
C LEU A 59 -0.39 5.28 -8.52
N GLY A 60 -0.49 6.11 -9.55
CA GLY A 60 -0.81 5.68 -10.89
C GLY A 60 -2.18 6.16 -11.36
N ARG A 61 -2.55 5.54 -12.48
CA ARG A 61 -3.80 5.72 -13.22
C ARG A 61 -4.19 4.37 -13.80
N LYS A 62 -5.47 4.01 -13.72
CA LYS A 62 -5.97 2.83 -14.45
C LYS A 62 -5.73 2.99 -15.95
N GLY A 63 -5.11 1.98 -16.56
CA GLY A 63 -4.97 1.83 -18.01
C GLY A 63 -3.84 2.61 -18.70
N GLU A 64 -3.07 3.48 -18.03
CA GLU A 64 -1.90 4.16 -18.61
C GLU A 64 -0.82 4.40 -17.56
N ALA A 65 0.25 3.61 -17.55
CA ALA A 65 1.62 4.11 -17.40
C ALA A 65 2.62 2.98 -17.75
N PRO A 66 3.87 3.31 -18.14
CA PRO A 66 4.99 2.35 -18.08
C PRO A 66 5.10 1.70 -16.69
N PRO A 67 5.83 0.57 -16.56
CA PRO A 67 6.08 -0.05 -15.26
C PRO A 67 6.72 0.97 -14.31
N LEU A 68 6.10 1.14 -13.15
CA LEU A 68 6.56 2.02 -12.09
C LEU A 68 7.90 1.49 -11.55
N THR A 69 8.91 2.34 -11.43
CA THR A 69 10.19 1.93 -10.81
C THR A 69 10.32 2.43 -9.37
N ALA A 70 11.17 1.80 -8.56
CA ALA A 70 11.43 2.24 -7.18
C ALA A 70 11.94 3.68 -7.11
N ALA A 71 12.74 4.13 -8.09
CA ALA A 71 13.18 5.52 -8.17
C ALA A 71 12.02 6.49 -8.46
N GLU A 72 10.98 6.06 -9.16
CA GLU A 72 9.78 6.89 -9.34
C GLU A 72 8.97 6.95 -8.04
N VAL A 73 8.86 5.83 -7.32
CA VAL A 73 8.25 5.78 -5.98
C VAL A 73 8.96 6.75 -5.03
N GLU A 74 10.29 6.74 -5.00
CA GLU A 74 11.09 7.65 -4.18
C GLU A 74 10.80 9.11 -4.50
N ARG A 75 10.82 9.50 -5.78
CA ARG A 75 10.45 10.87 -6.21
C ARG A 75 9.03 11.25 -5.80
N HIS A 76 8.10 10.30 -5.83
CA HIS A 76 6.75 10.54 -5.35
C HIS A 76 6.71 10.73 -3.83
N LEU A 77 7.42 9.92 -3.05
CA LEU A 77 7.52 10.07 -1.60
C LEU A 77 8.10 11.44 -1.21
N GLU A 78 9.13 11.91 -1.90
CA GLU A 78 9.71 13.25 -1.69
C GLU A 78 8.68 14.37 -1.94
N LEU A 79 7.98 14.33 -3.07
CA LEU A 79 6.94 15.32 -3.39
C LEU A 79 5.77 15.31 -2.40
N LEU A 80 5.48 14.14 -1.82
CA LEU A 80 4.42 13.94 -0.84
C LEU A 80 4.82 14.46 0.54
N GLU A 81 6.08 14.30 0.91
CA GLU A 81 6.64 14.89 2.11
C GLU A 81 6.50 16.42 2.11
N ASP A 82 6.79 17.07 0.97
CA ASP A 82 6.60 18.52 0.78
C ASP A 82 5.13 18.96 0.88
N ALA A 83 4.18 18.06 0.65
CA ALA A 83 2.74 18.31 0.81
C ALA A 83 2.21 17.88 2.18
N GLY A 84 3.03 17.25 3.02
CA GLY A 84 2.66 16.71 4.31
C GLY A 84 1.76 15.47 4.24
N ALA A 85 1.69 14.79 3.09
CA ALA A 85 0.90 13.57 2.96
C ALA A 85 1.47 12.45 3.84
N ASP A 86 0.65 11.54 4.33
CA ASP A 86 1.03 10.55 5.34
C ASP A 86 1.58 9.27 4.70
N GLY A 87 1.02 8.86 3.56
CA GLY A 87 1.43 7.64 2.90
C GLY A 87 1.13 7.60 1.42
N LEU A 88 1.71 6.59 0.78
CA LEU A 88 1.65 6.37 -0.65
C LEU A 88 1.17 4.95 -0.93
N ILE A 89 0.04 4.84 -1.63
CA ILE A 89 -0.63 3.58 -1.93
C ILE A 89 -0.16 3.08 -3.30
N VAL A 90 0.28 1.83 -3.35
CA VAL A 90 0.63 1.10 -4.57
C VAL A 90 -0.50 0.14 -4.89
N GLU A 91 -1.24 0.40 -5.97
CA GLU A 91 -2.38 -0.43 -6.41
C GLU A 91 -1.97 -1.89 -6.71
N SER A 92 -2.85 -2.83 -6.40
CA SER A 92 -2.60 -4.26 -6.60
C SER A 92 -2.40 -4.62 -8.08
N GLU A 93 -3.12 -3.92 -8.96
CA GLU A 93 -3.05 -4.06 -10.41
C GLU A 93 -1.66 -3.70 -10.95
N ARG A 94 -0.95 -2.75 -10.31
CA ARG A 94 0.42 -2.39 -10.69
C ARG A 94 1.39 -3.53 -10.41
N ILE A 95 1.24 -4.17 -9.25
CA ILE A 95 2.06 -5.33 -8.88
C ILE A 95 1.77 -6.49 -9.84
N ALA A 96 0.50 -6.71 -10.18
CA ALA A 96 0.10 -7.73 -11.14
C ALA A 96 0.67 -7.47 -12.55
N ASP A 97 0.61 -6.23 -13.04
CA ASP A 97 1.19 -5.83 -14.34
C ASP A 97 2.71 -6.04 -14.37
N MET A 98 3.40 -5.65 -13.31
CA MET A 98 4.84 -5.88 -13.17
C MET A 98 5.18 -7.37 -13.08
N GLN A 99 4.32 -8.18 -12.46
CA GLN A 99 4.49 -9.63 -12.40
C GLN A 99 4.42 -10.25 -13.80
N GLN A 100 3.47 -9.81 -14.65
CA GLN A 100 3.38 -10.28 -16.04
C GLN A 100 4.60 -9.91 -16.88
N GLN A 101 5.31 -8.85 -16.51
CA GLN A 101 6.51 -8.38 -17.19
C GLN A 101 7.81 -8.94 -16.58
N GLY A 102 7.73 -9.71 -15.49
CA GLY A 102 8.90 -10.20 -14.75
C GLY A 102 9.69 -9.09 -14.03
N LEU A 103 9.04 -7.97 -13.70
CA LEU A 103 9.66 -6.80 -13.06
C LEU A 103 9.30 -6.63 -11.59
N ALA A 104 8.29 -7.36 -11.10
CA ALA A 104 7.76 -7.17 -9.74
C ALA A 104 8.82 -7.35 -8.65
N GLU A 105 9.69 -8.35 -8.77
CA GLU A 105 10.70 -8.64 -7.74
C GLU A 105 11.70 -7.50 -7.58
N ALA A 106 12.31 -7.05 -8.68
CA ALA A 106 13.24 -5.93 -8.68
C ALA A 106 12.56 -4.62 -8.21
N PHE A 107 11.30 -4.41 -8.55
CA PHE A 107 10.52 -3.28 -8.06
C PHE A 107 10.33 -3.34 -6.53
N LEU A 108 9.87 -4.47 -6.00
CA LEU A 108 9.61 -4.66 -4.57
C LEU A 108 10.90 -4.57 -3.75
N GLU A 109 11.99 -5.18 -4.19
CA GLU A 109 13.32 -5.08 -3.55
C GLU A 109 13.83 -3.63 -3.54
N GLY A 110 13.63 -2.90 -4.64
CA GLY A 110 13.93 -1.49 -4.73
C GLY A 110 13.11 -0.67 -3.72
N CYS A 111 11.81 -0.94 -3.61
CA CYS A 111 10.93 -0.29 -2.63
C CYS A 111 11.32 -0.60 -1.18
N ALA A 112 11.71 -1.84 -0.87
CA ALA A 112 12.17 -2.24 0.47
C ALA A 112 13.45 -1.50 0.90
N SER A 113 14.23 -1.03 -0.07
CA SER A 113 15.49 -0.31 0.17
C SER A 113 15.31 1.21 0.33
N LEU A 114 14.09 1.73 0.17
CA LEU A 114 13.81 3.16 0.28
C LEU A 114 13.82 3.61 1.75
N THR A 115 14.36 4.80 2.01
CA THR A 115 14.42 5.38 3.36
C THR A 115 13.03 5.55 3.99
N SER A 116 12.03 5.86 3.16
CA SER A 116 10.64 6.11 3.57
C SER A 116 9.70 4.94 3.20
N ALA A 117 10.22 3.71 3.20
CA ALA A 117 9.45 2.51 2.87
C ALA A 117 8.29 2.25 3.85
N ASP A 118 8.39 2.74 5.08
CA ASP A 118 7.35 2.71 6.13
C ASP A 118 6.10 3.53 5.78
N ARG A 119 6.19 4.42 4.79
CA ARG A 119 5.05 5.22 4.28
C ARG A 119 4.39 4.59 3.05
N LEU A 120 4.92 3.49 2.54
CA LEU A 120 4.30 2.74 1.45
C LEU A 120 3.23 1.81 1.96
N VAL A 121 2.10 1.77 1.25
CA VAL A 121 0.98 0.86 1.48
C VAL A 121 0.75 0.07 0.20
N PHE A 122 0.98 -1.24 0.25
CA PHE A 122 0.77 -2.11 -0.91
C PHE A 122 -0.61 -2.74 -0.86
N GLU A 123 -1.44 -2.51 -1.86
CA GLU A 123 -2.78 -3.09 -1.89
C GLU A 123 -2.75 -4.59 -2.22
N LEU A 124 -3.65 -5.31 -1.58
CA LEU A 124 -4.03 -6.66 -1.97
C LEU A 124 -5.25 -6.62 -2.92
N PRO A 125 -5.34 -7.54 -3.89
CA PRO A 125 -6.50 -7.62 -4.78
C PRO A 125 -7.76 -7.98 -4.00
N TYR A 126 -8.85 -7.26 -4.27
CA TYR A 126 -10.14 -7.45 -3.61
C TYR A 126 -10.99 -8.54 -4.26
N GLY A 127 -11.77 -9.27 -3.45
CA GLY A 127 -12.76 -10.24 -3.93
C GLY A 127 -12.20 -11.64 -4.18
N LEU A 128 -10.91 -11.86 -3.95
CA LEU A 128 -10.27 -13.16 -4.07
C LEU A 128 -10.52 -14.04 -2.83
N SER A 129 -10.58 -15.36 -3.02
CA SER A 129 -10.50 -16.29 -1.89
C SER A 129 -9.10 -16.27 -1.28
N PHE A 130 -8.96 -16.65 0.00
CA PHE A 130 -7.65 -16.66 0.66
C PHE A 130 -6.60 -17.52 -0.08
N PRO A 131 -6.92 -18.73 -0.59
CA PRO A 131 -5.95 -19.52 -1.37
C PRO A 131 -5.45 -18.84 -2.65
N GLN A 132 -6.24 -17.93 -3.24
CA GLN A 132 -5.81 -17.14 -4.41
C GLN A 132 -4.97 -15.93 -4.00
N LEU A 133 -5.21 -15.39 -2.80
CA LEU A 133 -4.53 -14.22 -2.26
C LEU A 133 -3.17 -14.56 -1.63
N GLU A 134 -3.09 -15.73 -0.98
CA GLU A 134 -1.95 -16.16 -0.17
C GLU A 134 -0.59 -16.08 -0.91
N PRO A 135 -0.44 -16.56 -2.16
CA PRO A 135 0.85 -16.52 -2.83
C PRO A 135 1.40 -15.09 -3.00
N LEU A 136 0.53 -14.12 -3.32
CA LEU A 136 0.91 -12.72 -3.46
C LEU A 136 1.28 -12.12 -2.10
N ALA A 137 0.44 -12.34 -1.08
CA ALA A 137 0.70 -11.80 0.27
C ALA A 137 2.00 -12.37 0.86
N SER A 138 2.20 -13.69 0.75
CA SER A 138 3.44 -14.36 1.17
C SER A 138 4.66 -13.82 0.43
N ARG A 139 4.55 -13.58 -0.89
CA ARG A 139 5.65 -12.99 -1.67
C ARG A 139 5.97 -11.56 -1.25
N LEU A 140 4.96 -10.73 -1.00
CA LEU A 140 5.16 -9.37 -0.48
C LEU A 140 5.86 -9.38 0.88
N PHE A 141 5.42 -10.22 1.82
CA PHE A 141 6.06 -10.31 3.14
C PHE A 141 7.47 -10.88 3.09
N ALA A 142 7.75 -11.81 2.17
CA ALA A 142 9.09 -12.35 2.00
C ALA A 142 10.09 -11.30 1.48
N ILE A 143 9.66 -10.38 0.61
CA ILE A 143 10.54 -9.36 0.02
C ILE A 143 10.59 -8.09 0.87
N LEU A 144 9.43 -7.57 1.27
CA LEU A 144 9.28 -6.29 1.97
C LEU A 144 9.35 -6.43 3.49
N GLY A 145 9.31 -7.67 4.00
CA GLY A 145 9.25 -7.97 5.43
C GLY A 145 7.82 -8.02 5.98
N PRO A 146 7.63 -8.65 7.16
CA PRO A 146 6.32 -8.86 7.76
C PRO A 146 5.71 -7.58 8.38
N GLU A 147 6.42 -6.45 8.39
CA GLU A 147 5.94 -5.16 8.92
C GLU A 147 5.44 -4.21 7.82
N VAL A 148 5.52 -4.60 6.54
CA VAL A 148 5.07 -3.73 5.44
C VAL A 148 3.60 -3.36 5.57
N ASN A 149 3.21 -2.11 5.31
CA ASN A 149 1.80 -1.75 5.31
C ASN A 149 1.09 -2.35 4.09
N ILE A 150 -0.09 -2.90 4.33
CA ILE A 150 -0.95 -3.43 3.26
C ILE A 150 -2.31 -2.76 3.29
N GLY A 151 -2.82 -2.48 2.10
CA GLY A 151 -4.14 -1.90 1.88
C GLY A 151 -5.12 -2.93 1.32
N ASN A 152 -6.40 -2.54 1.27
CA ASN A 152 -7.46 -3.28 0.57
C ASN A 152 -7.67 -4.74 1.06
N VAL A 153 -7.34 -5.02 2.31
CA VAL A 153 -7.54 -6.34 2.94
C VAL A 153 -9.01 -6.53 3.28
N GLU A 154 -9.66 -7.53 2.68
CA GLU A 154 -11.02 -7.89 3.08
C GLU A 154 -11.06 -8.34 4.54
N VAL A 155 -12.11 -7.93 5.28
CA VAL A 155 -12.28 -8.25 6.71
C VAL A 155 -12.13 -9.75 6.98
N ARG A 156 -12.65 -10.60 6.09
CA ARG A 156 -12.58 -12.08 6.20
C ARG A 156 -11.16 -12.64 6.14
N HIS A 157 -10.21 -11.89 5.58
CA HIS A 157 -8.82 -12.30 5.39
C HIS A 157 -7.87 -11.74 6.46
N VAL A 158 -8.31 -10.79 7.29
CA VAL A 158 -7.45 -10.11 8.28
C VAL A 158 -6.71 -11.11 9.18
N MET A 159 -7.42 -12.10 9.73
CA MET A 159 -6.80 -13.12 10.59
C MET A 159 -5.78 -13.97 9.82
N ALA A 160 -6.10 -14.34 8.60
CA ALA A 160 -5.24 -15.19 7.79
C ALA A 160 -3.95 -14.45 7.37
N ILE A 161 -4.08 -13.18 7.00
CA ILE A 161 -2.96 -12.28 6.73
C ILE A 161 -2.06 -12.11 7.96
N GLU A 162 -2.63 -11.91 9.15
CA GLU A 162 -1.85 -11.83 10.38
C GLU A 162 -1.08 -13.13 10.67
N THR A 163 -1.70 -14.30 10.40
CA THR A 163 -0.99 -15.58 10.54
C THR A 163 0.17 -15.72 9.55
N LEU A 164 0.07 -15.13 8.35
CA LEU A 164 1.19 -15.08 7.40
C LEU A 164 2.31 -14.19 7.92
N ARG A 165 2.02 -12.97 8.41
CA ARG A 165 3.04 -12.08 9.01
C ARG A 165 3.80 -12.74 10.15
N ARG A 166 3.12 -13.54 10.96
CA ARG A 166 3.71 -14.29 12.09
C ARG A 166 4.37 -15.62 11.71
N GLY A 167 4.32 -16.03 10.46
CA GLY A 167 4.79 -17.37 10.03
C GLY A 167 4.04 -18.53 10.71
N SER A 168 2.80 -18.31 11.14
CA SER A 168 1.97 -19.30 11.84
C SER A 168 0.93 -19.97 10.93
N CYS A 169 0.77 -19.49 9.70
CA CYS A 169 -0.09 -20.11 8.70
C CYS A 169 0.61 -21.31 8.04
N PHE A 170 -0.14 -22.37 7.72
CA PHE A 170 0.36 -23.47 6.88
C PHE A 170 0.48 -22.97 5.43
N GLY A 171 1.69 -22.55 5.03
CA GLY A 171 2.07 -22.05 3.70
C GLY A 171 3.59 -21.91 3.62
N GLU A 172 4.15 -21.62 2.43
CA GLU A 172 5.60 -21.67 2.16
C GLU A 172 6.48 -20.68 2.96
N LEU A 173 5.88 -19.91 3.89
CA LEU A 173 6.59 -19.02 4.82
C LEU A 173 7.47 -19.75 5.85
N PHE A 174 7.43 -21.08 5.91
CA PHE A 174 8.38 -21.87 6.71
C PHE A 174 9.84 -21.76 6.22
N ALA A 175 10.10 -21.19 5.05
CA ALA A 175 11.48 -20.87 4.63
C ALA A 175 12.16 -19.79 5.49
N LEU A 176 11.41 -19.07 6.33
CA LEU A 176 11.93 -18.09 7.30
C LEU A 176 11.98 -18.61 8.74
N VAL A 177 11.51 -19.82 9.01
CA VAL A 177 11.77 -20.48 10.29
C VAL A 177 13.19 -21.03 10.19
N PRO A 178 14.17 -20.54 10.99
CA PRO A 178 15.45 -21.22 11.05
C PRO A 178 15.17 -22.66 11.45
N THR A 179 15.42 -23.59 10.54
CA THR A 179 15.42 -25.01 10.85
C THR A 179 16.44 -25.16 11.98
N LEU A 180 15.97 -25.49 13.18
CA LEU A 180 16.85 -25.97 14.23
C LEU A 180 17.43 -27.29 13.73
N GLU A 181 18.51 -27.21 12.95
CA GLU A 181 19.33 -28.37 12.65
C GLU A 181 19.84 -28.90 13.99
N GLY A 182 19.40 -30.12 14.31
CA GLY A 182 19.77 -30.94 15.46
C GLY A 182 20.69 -30.36 16.52
N SER A 183 20.16 -30.34 17.75
CA SER A 183 20.86 -30.26 19.06
C SER A 183 21.12 -28.88 19.67
N ALA A 184 20.05 -28.24 20.16
CA ALA A 184 20.09 -27.50 21.43
C ALA A 184 18.67 -27.19 21.94
N PHE A 185 17.86 -28.22 22.20
CA PHE A 185 16.71 -28.07 23.09
C PHE A 185 17.06 -28.73 24.42
N ASP A 186 17.87 -28.04 25.24
CA ASP A 186 18.10 -28.47 26.62
C ASP A 186 16.93 -27.99 27.47
N ALA A 187 15.93 -28.85 27.60
CA ALA A 187 14.80 -28.65 28.49
C ALA A 187 15.21 -28.86 29.96
N ARG A 188 16.13 -28.04 30.49
CA ARG A 188 16.41 -27.91 31.92
C ARG A 188 16.94 -26.52 32.29
N ARG A 189 16.04 -25.61 32.65
CA ARG A 189 15.98 -24.91 33.96
C ARG A 189 14.86 -23.88 33.98
#